data_AF-A0A857DDK7-F1
#
_entry.id   AF-A0A857DDK7-F1
#
_cell.length_a   1.000
_cell.length_b   1.000
_cell.length_c   1.000
_cell.angle_alpha   90.00
_cell.angle_beta   90.00
_cell.angle_gamma   90.00
#
_symmetry.space_group_name_H-M   'P 1'
#
loop_
_entity.id
_entity.type
_entity.pdbx_description
1 polymer ?
#
loop_
_entity_poly.entity_id
_entity_poly.type
_entity_poly.pdbx_seq_one_letter_code
_entity_poly.pdbx_strand_id
1 'polypeptide(L)'
;MKIKLTQNKDLKRFFNKKSLNSFLTSFILELLAIAFWTIAFKVDFESYGMQLLIGFTGVILITLSILTRYIDSVFYSDNILLNRLLLANNSYWNKFGLNILWISPILFFIFKQFYLFKNITLNIKDNNELSDIDLDKYLKVFQNDAFDRFINKNLRLNTSEIAISGILMGIFVIVTYITRLTLAKFIGLNFEYVFYIIFAYLFRYFKGTFLAIASDILILLITGRLGTWYWAYALVPIMVVIYSSVFFDVFEKNKTVSVIYSNLALIAAFISLTVVFIFQAQAAAGLNGKIKISQVFGLRSISLWVGILLMILAAISLIITWILTFLFFKKQKEQLLYYVISFALATSVVVFVRWIWGPYAFIKYYMYLGRFPSNFDVKSKYIAVMIPIIIKSLVAVPLYTYLLTSLIHPLKLLKHKFLIVKSSYGY
;
A
#
# COMPACT_ATOMS: atom_id res chain seq x y z
N MET A 1 -25.03 -25.45 32.28
CA MET A 1 -26.20 -25.42 31.38
C MET A 1 -25.79 -25.74 29.94
N LYS A 2 -26.54 -26.56 29.19
CA LYS A 2 -26.32 -26.81 27.76
C LYS A 2 -27.36 -26.06 26.94
N ILE A 3 -26.93 -25.22 26.00
CA ILE A 3 -27.85 -24.43 25.17
C ILE A 3 -27.57 -24.71 23.71
N LYS A 4 -28.60 -25.13 22.98
CA LYS A 4 -28.50 -25.26 21.53
C LYS A 4 -28.40 -23.88 20.91
N LEU A 5 -27.44 -23.71 20.00
CA LEU A 5 -27.19 -22.45 19.31
C LEU A 5 -28.43 -21.97 18.54
N THR A 6 -29.25 -22.91 18.06
CA THR A 6 -30.52 -22.64 17.38
C THR A 6 -31.64 -22.11 18.28
N GLN A 7 -31.56 -22.33 19.59
CA GLN A 7 -32.58 -21.91 20.57
C GLN A 7 -32.38 -20.48 21.07
N ASN A 8 -31.15 -19.95 20.99
CA ASN A 8 -30.85 -18.59 21.42
C ASN A 8 -30.57 -17.68 20.21
N LYS A 9 -31.36 -16.61 20.09
CA LYS A 9 -31.33 -15.69 18.93
C LYS A 9 -30.01 -14.92 18.82
N ASP A 10 -29.43 -14.49 19.94
CA ASP A 10 -28.22 -13.68 19.96
C ASP A 10 -26.98 -14.50 19.62
N LEU A 11 -26.91 -15.73 20.14
CA LEU A 11 -25.91 -16.72 19.76
C LEU A 11 -25.97 -17.04 18.28
N LYS A 12 -27.16 -17.34 17.75
CA LYS A 12 -27.36 -17.57 16.32
C LYS A 12 -26.91 -16.36 15.49
N ARG A 13 -27.25 -15.15 15.92
CA ARG A 13 -26.87 -13.90 15.24
C ARG A 13 -25.35 -13.69 15.24
N PHE A 14 -24.67 -13.93 16.37
CA PHE A 14 -23.22 -13.81 16.51
C PHE A 14 -22.48 -14.76 15.55
N PHE A 15 -22.78 -16.05 15.60
CA PHE A 15 -22.13 -17.06 14.77
C PHE A 15 -22.43 -16.86 13.28
N ASN A 16 -23.67 -16.46 12.93
CA ASN A 16 -24.00 -16.10 11.55
C ASN A 16 -23.20 -14.90 11.06
N LYS A 17 -23.11 -13.82 11.85
CA LYS A 17 -22.34 -12.62 11.48
C LYS A 17 -20.86 -12.96 11.29
N LYS A 18 -20.26 -13.72 12.20
CA LYS A 18 -18.85 -14.13 12.11
C LYS A 18 -18.58 -14.99 10.88
N SER A 19 -19.40 -16.02 10.67
CA SER A 19 -19.27 -16.92 9.53
C SER A 19 -19.48 -16.21 8.19
N LEU A 20 -20.45 -15.28 8.13
CA LEU A 20 -20.70 -14.46 6.96
C LEU A 20 -19.53 -13.52 6.67
N ASN A 21 -18.96 -12.87 7.68
CA ASN A 21 -17.81 -11.99 7.50
C ASN A 21 -16.59 -12.75 6.95
N SER A 22 -16.24 -13.90 7.55
CA SER A 22 -15.13 -14.74 7.05
C SER A 22 -15.37 -15.27 5.64
N PHE A 23 -16.62 -15.64 5.32
CA PHE A 23 -17.00 -16.04 3.97
C PHE A 23 -16.84 -14.88 2.98
N LEU A 24 -17.42 -13.71 3.26
CA LEU A 24 -17.37 -12.56 2.36
C LEU A 24 -15.92 -12.11 2.11
N THR A 25 -15.08 -12.03 3.15
CA THR A 25 -13.68 -11.63 3.00
C THR A 25 -12.90 -12.62 2.16
N SER A 26 -12.96 -13.91 2.47
CA SER A 26 -12.25 -14.95 1.70
C SER A 26 -12.75 -15.08 0.27
N PHE A 27 -14.06 -14.96 0.05
CA PHE A 27 -14.67 -15.02 -1.27
C PHE A 27 -14.30 -13.82 -2.14
N ILE A 28 -14.33 -12.59 -1.59
CA ILE A 28 -13.90 -11.39 -2.32
C ILE A 28 -12.41 -11.48 -2.69
N LEU A 29 -11.55 -11.93 -1.76
CA LEU A 29 -10.13 -12.12 -2.04
C LEU A 29 -9.89 -13.14 -3.16
N GLU A 30 -10.68 -14.22 -3.21
CA GLU A 30 -10.59 -15.24 -4.25
C GLU A 30 -11.10 -14.72 -5.60
N LEU A 31 -12.21 -13.98 -5.63
CA LEU A 31 -12.69 -13.31 -6.85
C LEU A 31 -11.67 -12.32 -7.40
N LEU A 32 -11.05 -11.51 -6.52
CA LEU A 32 -9.98 -10.61 -6.91
C LEU A 32 -8.80 -11.39 -7.46
N ALA A 33 -8.37 -12.47 -6.80
CA ALA A 33 -7.27 -13.29 -7.30
C ALA A 33 -7.56 -13.87 -8.69
N ILE A 34 -8.78 -14.40 -8.91
CA ILE A 34 -9.22 -14.89 -10.21
C ILE A 34 -9.20 -13.78 -11.25
N ALA A 35 -9.65 -12.56 -10.90
CA ALA A 35 -9.59 -11.40 -11.77
C ALA A 35 -8.14 -11.04 -12.13
N PHE A 36 -7.24 -10.99 -11.14
CA PHE A 36 -5.81 -10.72 -11.37
C PHE A 36 -5.16 -11.80 -12.24
N TRP A 37 -5.48 -13.08 -12.03
CA TRP A 37 -4.98 -14.16 -12.89
C TRP A 37 -5.56 -14.11 -14.30
N THR A 38 -6.86 -13.89 -14.46
CA THR A 38 -7.46 -13.73 -15.79
C THR A 38 -6.86 -12.53 -16.51
N ILE A 39 -6.60 -11.43 -15.81
CA ILE A 39 -5.84 -10.30 -16.35
C ILE A 39 -4.43 -10.76 -16.76
N ALA A 40 -3.68 -11.42 -15.87
CA ALA A 40 -2.32 -11.92 -16.12
C ALA A 40 -2.21 -12.85 -17.34
N PHE A 41 -3.24 -13.67 -17.61
CA PHE A 41 -3.22 -14.66 -18.70
C PHE A 41 -3.91 -14.19 -19.98
N LYS A 42 -4.93 -13.33 -19.92
CA LYS A 42 -5.69 -12.88 -21.11
C LYS A 42 -5.20 -11.56 -21.69
N VAL A 43 -4.54 -10.73 -20.89
CA VAL A 43 -4.00 -9.46 -21.38
C VAL A 43 -2.58 -9.70 -21.86
N ASP A 44 -2.33 -9.42 -23.13
CA ASP A 44 -0.98 -9.41 -23.68
C ASP A 44 -0.19 -8.26 -23.06
N PHE A 45 0.53 -8.56 -21.98
CA PHE A 45 1.44 -7.60 -21.37
C PHE A 45 2.69 -7.46 -22.23
N GLU A 46 2.97 -6.22 -22.64
CA GLU A 46 4.23 -5.89 -23.32
C GLU A 46 5.47 -6.21 -22.47
N SER A 47 5.34 -6.25 -21.14
CA SER A 47 6.42 -6.58 -20.21
C SER A 47 6.08 -7.83 -19.40
N TYR A 48 6.94 -8.86 -19.53
CA TYR A 48 6.87 -10.08 -18.72
C TYR A 48 6.92 -9.78 -17.21
N GLY A 49 7.62 -8.72 -16.80
CA GLY A 49 7.66 -8.29 -15.40
C GLY A 49 6.31 -7.82 -14.86
N MET A 50 5.48 -7.18 -15.70
CA MET A 50 4.13 -6.75 -15.31
C MET A 50 3.19 -7.97 -15.19
N GLN A 51 3.31 -8.92 -16.11
CA GLN A 51 2.59 -10.20 -16.04
C GLN A 51 2.93 -10.97 -14.76
N LEU A 52 4.23 -11.07 -14.42
CA LEU A 52 4.70 -11.69 -13.18
C LEU A 52 4.18 -10.97 -11.93
N LEU A 53 4.21 -9.62 -11.91
CA LEU A 53 3.73 -8.85 -10.76
C LEU A 53 2.23 -9.04 -10.53
N ILE A 54 1.43 -9.03 -11.59
CA ILE A 54 -0.02 -9.26 -11.52
C ILE A 54 -0.30 -10.71 -11.10
N GLY A 55 0.42 -11.69 -11.68
CA GLY A 55 0.33 -13.10 -11.29
C GLY A 55 0.69 -13.34 -9.83
N PHE A 56 1.78 -12.72 -9.35
CA PHE A 56 2.22 -12.78 -7.97
C PHE A 56 1.22 -12.13 -7.01
N THR A 57 0.60 -11.01 -7.41
CA THR A 57 -0.48 -10.38 -6.65
C THR A 57 -1.67 -11.34 -6.50
N GLY A 58 -2.02 -12.07 -7.56
CA GLY A 58 -3.04 -13.13 -7.49
C GLY A 58 -2.69 -14.23 -6.49
N VAL A 59 -1.43 -14.69 -6.45
CA VAL A 59 -0.95 -15.70 -5.48
C VAL A 59 -1.07 -15.20 -4.04
N ILE A 60 -0.69 -13.94 -3.78
CA ILE A 60 -0.84 -13.34 -2.45
C ILE A 60 -2.32 -13.32 -2.02
N LEU A 61 -3.21 -12.91 -2.91
CA LEU A 61 -4.65 -12.84 -2.62
C LEU A 61 -5.25 -14.23 -2.33
N ILE A 62 -4.87 -15.27 -3.08
CA ILE A 62 -5.26 -16.65 -2.79
C ILE A 62 -4.75 -17.10 -1.43
N THR A 63 -3.48 -16.80 -1.13
CA THR A 63 -2.86 -17.17 0.15
C THR A 63 -3.58 -16.51 1.33
N LEU A 64 -3.95 -15.22 1.20
CA LEU A 64 -4.73 -14.50 2.21
C LEU A 64 -6.15 -15.06 2.36
N SER A 65 -6.81 -15.43 1.24
CA SER A 65 -8.11 -16.09 1.27
C SER A 65 -8.06 -17.43 2.02
N ILE A 66 -7.04 -18.25 1.73
CA ILE A 66 -6.79 -19.52 2.41
C ILE A 66 -6.53 -19.29 3.90
N LEU A 67 -5.65 -18.35 4.24
CA LEU A 67 -5.30 -18.05 5.63
C LEU A 67 -6.52 -17.59 6.44
N THR A 68 -7.38 -16.76 5.85
CA THR A 68 -8.63 -16.30 6.49
C THR A 68 -9.54 -17.47 6.85
N ARG A 69 -9.69 -18.44 5.94
CA ARG A 69 -10.52 -19.64 6.15
C ARG A 69 -9.89 -20.61 7.14
N TYR A 70 -8.57 -20.76 7.08
CA TYR A 70 -7.81 -21.56 8.04
C TYR A 70 -7.97 -21.01 9.46
N ILE A 71 -7.79 -19.70 9.66
CA ILE A 71 -7.99 -19.05 10.96
C ILE A 71 -9.42 -19.26 11.48
N ASP A 72 -10.43 -19.12 10.62
CA ASP A 72 -11.82 -19.36 11.01
C ASP A 72 -12.06 -20.83 11.37
N SER A 73 -11.46 -21.78 10.66
CA SER A 73 -11.53 -23.20 10.99
C SER A 73 -10.89 -23.52 12.35
N VAL A 74 -9.68 -23.02 12.58
CA VAL A 74 -8.96 -23.17 13.85
C VAL A 74 -9.78 -22.60 15.02
N PHE A 75 -10.46 -21.47 14.82
CA PHE A 75 -11.36 -20.92 15.83
C PHE A 75 -12.45 -21.92 16.24
N TYR A 76 -13.09 -22.61 15.30
CA TYR A 76 -14.10 -23.63 15.65
C TYR A 76 -13.44 -24.86 16.26
N SER A 77 -12.32 -25.37 15.72
CA SER A 77 -11.66 -26.56 16.25
C SER A 77 -11.21 -26.37 17.70
N ASP A 78 -10.62 -25.23 18.02
CA ASP A 78 -10.09 -24.94 19.35
C ASP A 78 -11.20 -24.76 20.38
N ASN A 79 -12.29 -24.07 20.02
CA ASN A 79 -13.44 -23.92 20.92
C ASN A 79 -14.19 -25.24 21.12
N ILE A 80 -14.14 -26.17 20.16
CA ILE A 80 -14.63 -27.54 20.33
C ILE A 80 -13.69 -28.35 21.24
N LEU A 81 -12.36 -28.30 21.00
CA LEU A 81 -11.35 -29.03 21.78
C LEU A 81 -11.33 -28.61 23.25
N LEU A 82 -11.55 -27.32 23.53
CA LEU A 82 -11.62 -26.78 24.89
C LEU A 82 -12.96 -27.10 25.60
N ASN A 83 -13.83 -27.93 25.02
CA ASN A 83 -15.17 -28.27 25.52
C ASN A 83 -16.08 -27.06 25.79
N ARG A 84 -15.80 -25.91 25.15
CA ARG A 84 -16.65 -24.70 25.23
C ARG A 84 -17.85 -24.82 24.28
N LEU A 85 -17.60 -25.41 23.11
CA LEU A 85 -18.62 -25.84 22.16
C LEU A 85 -18.69 -27.37 22.18
N LEU A 86 -19.79 -27.91 22.68
CA LEU A 86 -20.10 -29.33 22.57
C LEU A 86 -20.87 -29.59 21.28
N LEU A 87 -20.31 -30.40 20.40
CA LEU A 87 -21.07 -30.94 19.28
C LEU A 87 -21.96 -32.07 19.80
N ALA A 88 -23.26 -31.99 19.50
CA ALA A 88 -24.25 -33.00 19.93
C ALA A 88 -23.90 -34.41 19.46
N ASN A 89 -23.14 -34.52 18.36
CA ASN A 89 -22.58 -35.76 17.85
C ASN A 89 -21.10 -35.52 17.57
N ASN A 90 -20.19 -36.09 18.36
CA ASN A 90 -18.74 -35.95 18.17
C ASN A 90 -18.26 -36.85 17.02
N SER A 91 -18.87 -36.70 15.85
CA SER A 91 -18.58 -37.54 14.70
C SER A 91 -17.26 -37.13 14.06
N TYR A 92 -16.52 -38.12 13.58
CA TYR A 92 -15.30 -37.94 12.80
C TYR A 92 -15.48 -36.92 11.65
N TRP A 93 -16.67 -36.91 11.03
CA TRP A 93 -17.05 -35.98 9.96
C TRP A 93 -16.99 -34.50 10.35
N ASN A 94 -17.18 -34.16 11.62
CA ASN A 94 -17.11 -32.77 12.08
C ASN A 94 -15.66 -32.27 12.07
N LYS A 95 -14.73 -33.10 12.56
CA LYS A 95 -13.30 -32.79 12.56
C LYS A 95 -12.74 -32.82 11.14
N PHE A 96 -13.15 -33.79 10.33
CA PHE A 96 -12.79 -33.90 8.92
C PHE A 96 -13.26 -32.67 8.13
N GLY A 97 -14.53 -32.28 8.27
CA GLY A 97 -15.11 -31.11 7.60
C GLY A 97 -14.39 -29.81 7.98
N LEU A 98 -14.08 -29.60 9.26
CA LEU A 98 -13.28 -28.46 9.71
C LEU A 98 -11.85 -28.49 9.13
N ASN A 99 -11.22 -29.67 9.02
CA ASN A 99 -9.83 -29.78 8.56
C ASN A 99 -9.65 -29.75 7.04
N ILE A 100 -10.70 -29.94 6.25
CA ILE A 100 -10.58 -30.07 4.77
C ILE A 100 -11.42 -29.05 4.02
N LEU A 101 -12.62 -28.73 4.49
CA LEU A 101 -13.54 -27.90 3.70
C LEU A 101 -13.12 -26.43 3.63
N TRP A 102 -12.15 -25.98 4.45
CA TRP A 102 -11.59 -24.63 4.38
C TRP A 102 -10.92 -24.31 3.03
N ILE A 103 -10.60 -25.33 2.22
CA ILE A 103 -10.04 -25.18 0.86
C ILE A 103 -11.02 -24.49 -0.11
N SER A 104 -12.32 -24.49 0.17
CA SER A 104 -13.33 -23.77 -0.63
C SER A 104 -14.19 -22.84 0.24
N PRO A 105 -14.35 -21.54 -0.07
CA PRO A 105 -15.16 -20.63 0.75
C PRO A 105 -16.63 -21.04 0.78
N ILE A 106 -17.15 -21.47 -0.37
CA ILE A 106 -18.55 -21.86 -0.57
C ILE A 106 -18.84 -23.13 0.22
N LEU A 107 -18.03 -24.18 0.04
CA LEU A 107 -18.23 -25.45 0.75
C LEU A 107 -18.08 -25.26 2.27
N PHE A 108 -17.10 -24.48 2.71
CA PHE A 108 -16.91 -24.18 4.12
C PHE A 108 -18.10 -23.42 4.73
N PHE A 109 -18.65 -22.45 4.00
CA PHE A 109 -19.82 -21.70 4.44
C PHE A 109 -21.08 -22.57 4.51
N ILE A 110 -21.35 -23.37 3.48
CA ILE A 110 -22.47 -24.33 3.45
C ILE A 110 -22.35 -25.31 4.61
N PHE A 111 -21.16 -25.88 4.82
CA PHE A 111 -20.91 -26.79 5.94
C PHE A 111 -21.19 -26.12 7.29
N LYS A 112 -20.74 -24.88 7.51
CA LYS A 112 -21.03 -24.14 8.74
C LYS A 112 -22.53 -23.92 8.95
N GLN A 113 -23.22 -23.44 7.92
CA GLN A 113 -24.63 -23.06 8.02
C GLN A 113 -25.57 -24.26 8.19
N PHE A 114 -25.40 -25.28 7.37
CA PHE A 114 -26.34 -26.39 7.31
C PHE A 114 -26.03 -27.49 8.33
N TYR A 115 -24.78 -27.63 8.74
CA TYR A 115 -24.33 -28.76 9.52
C TYR A 115 -23.72 -28.35 10.87
N LEU A 116 -22.72 -27.47 10.88
CA LEU A 116 -22.03 -27.09 12.12
C LEU A 116 -22.97 -26.37 13.11
N PHE A 117 -23.69 -25.34 12.66
CA PHE A 117 -24.57 -24.52 13.52
C PHE A 117 -25.80 -25.27 14.06
N LYS A 118 -26.29 -26.28 13.34
CA LYS A 118 -27.40 -27.11 13.82
C LYS A 118 -26.98 -28.01 14.98
N ASN A 119 -25.71 -28.41 15.01
CA ASN A 119 -25.20 -29.44 15.92
C ASN A 119 -24.40 -28.88 17.10
N ILE A 120 -24.13 -27.58 17.14
CA ILE A 120 -23.39 -26.95 18.23
C ILE A 120 -24.30 -26.68 19.43
N THR A 121 -23.83 -27.10 20.60
CA THR A 121 -24.35 -26.73 21.90
C THR A 121 -23.27 -26.03 22.70
N LEU A 122 -23.62 -24.94 23.36
CA LEU A 122 -22.72 -24.25 24.27
C LEU A 122 -22.80 -24.88 25.65
N ASN A 123 -21.64 -25.20 26.22
CA ASN A 123 -21.54 -25.71 27.57
C ASN A 123 -21.11 -24.58 28.49
N ILE A 124 -22.08 -24.02 29.22
CA ILE A 124 -21.85 -22.93 30.15
C ILE A 124 -21.71 -23.55 31.53
N LYS A 125 -20.53 -23.39 32.15
CA LYS A 125 -20.26 -23.93 33.48
C LYS A 125 -20.86 -23.06 34.59
N ASP A 126 -21.13 -21.79 34.32
CA ASP A 126 -21.71 -20.86 35.29
C ASP A 126 -23.25 -20.90 35.30
N ASN A 127 -23.85 -20.66 36.47
CA ASN A 127 -25.30 -20.57 36.68
C ASN A 127 -25.88 -19.19 36.34
N ASN A 128 -25.09 -18.28 35.76
CA ASN A 128 -25.53 -16.93 35.43
C ASN A 128 -26.55 -16.95 34.27
N GLU A 129 -27.48 -15.99 34.28
CA GLU A 129 -28.42 -15.79 33.17
C GLU A 129 -27.67 -15.48 31.86
N LEU A 130 -28.19 -15.97 30.73
CA LEU A 130 -27.49 -15.87 29.44
C LEU A 130 -27.31 -14.45 28.94
N SER A 131 -28.19 -13.54 29.34
CA SER A 131 -28.10 -12.12 29.01
C SER A 131 -26.81 -11.49 29.53
N ASP A 132 -26.24 -12.05 30.60
CA ASP A 132 -25.11 -11.47 31.33
C ASP A 132 -23.77 -12.13 30.95
N ILE A 133 -23.82 -13.18 30.13
CA ILE A 133 -22.62 -13.85 29.65
C ILE A 133 -22.06 -13.05 28.48
N ASP A 134 -20.97 -12.34 28.74
CA ASP A 134 -20.14 -11.76 27.70
C ASP A 134 -19.53 -12.87 26.83
N LEU A 135 -20.22 -13.17 25.73
CA LEU A 135 -19.87 -14.22 24.78
C LEU A 135 -18.50 -13.98 24.14
N ASP A 136 -18.09 -12.72 24.01
CA ASP A 136 -16.78 -12.34 23.47
C ASP A 136 -15.66 -12.63 24.48
N LYS A 137 -15.95 -12.58 25.79
CA LYS A 137 -15.04 -13.02 26.86
C LYS A 137 -14.99 -14.55 26.99
N TYR A 138 -16.12 -15.24 26.80
CA TYR A 138 -16.26 -16.67 27.07
C TYR A 138 -15.76 -17.54 25.90
N LEU A 139 -16.07 -17.16 24.67
CA LEU A 139 -15.40 -17.70 23.50
C LEU A 139 -14.07 -16.95 23.45
N LYS A 140 -12.92 -17.64 23.48
CA LYS A 140 -11.67 -16.99 23.06
C LYS A 140 -11.85 -16.75 21.56
N VAL A 141 -12.53 -15.67 21.23
CA VAL A 141 -12.52 -15.13 19.89
C VAL A 141 -11.05 -14.82 19.69
N PHE A 142 -10.45 -15.34 18.62
CA PHE A 142 -9.50 -14.53 17.89
C PHE A 142 -10.30 -13.30 17.39
N GLN A 143 -10.83 -12.46 18.29
CA GLN A 143 -10.92 -11.04 18.08
C GLN A 143 -9.45 -10.77 17.89
N ASN A 144 -9.05 -10.72 16.64
CA ASN A 144 -7.73 -10.29 16.34
C ASN A 144 -7.81 -8.82 16.71
N ASP A 145 -7.62 -8.50 17.99
CA ASP A 145 -7.66 -7.14 18.50
C ASP A 145 -6.76 -6.29 17.62
N ALA A 146 -5.70 -6.90 17.06
CA ALA A 146 -4.87 -6.28 16.04
C ALA A 146 -5.64 -5.82 14.79
N PHE A 147 -6.55 -6.61 14.23
CA PHE A 147 -7.36 -6.27 13.05
C PHE A 147 -8.44 -5.24 13.35
N ASP A 148 -9.20 -5.40 14.43
CA ASP A 148 -10.23 -4.42 14.79
C ASP A 148 -9.60 -3.09 15.24
N ARG A 149 -8.47 -3.14 15.96
CA ARG A 149 -7.66 -1.94 16.23
C ARG A 149 -7.10 -1.35 14.93
N PHE A 150 -6.69 -2.18 13.96
CA PHE A 150 -6.20 -1.69 12.67
C PHE A 150 -7.30 -0.99 11.87
N ILE A 151 -8.50 -1.57 11.76
CA ILE A 151 -9.66 -0.97 11.09
C ILE A 151 -10.04 0.33 11.77
N ASN A 152 -10.27 0.30 13.09
CA ASN A 152 -10.73 1.47 13.82
C ASN A 152 -9.69 2.60 13.77
N LYS A 153 -8.39 2.28 13.82
CA LYS A 153 -7.30 3.26 13.73
C LYS A 153 -7.15 3.85 12.32
N ASN A 154 -7.24 3.02 11.28
CA ASN A 154 -6.86 3.41 9.92
C ASN A 154 -8.03 3.72 8.98
N LEU A 155 -9.29 3.42 9.33
CA LEU A 155 -10.46 3.68 8.48
C LEU A 155 -11.45 4.70 9.07
N ARG A 156 -11.63 4.73 10.41
CA ARG A 156 -12.61 5.62 11.03
C ARG A 156 -12.08 7.05 11.11
N LEU A 157 -12.75 8.01 10.45
CA LEU A 157 -12.38 9.42 10.48
C LEU A 157 -13.05 10.17 11.64
N ASN A 158 -12.26 10.97 12.35
CA ASN A 158 -12.75 11.90 13.39
C ASN A 158 -13.04 13.29 12.79
N THR A 159 -13.89 14.09 13.44
CA THR A 159 -14.22 15.45 12.98
C THR A 159 -12.98 16.34 12.86
N SER A 160 -12.00 16.21 13.76
CA SER A 160 -10.72 16.92 13.67
C SER A 160 -9.87 16.46 12.49
N GLU A 161 -9.86 15.15 12.19
CA GLU A 161 -9.17 14.60 11.03
C GLU A 161 -9.77 15.12 9.73
N ILE A 162 -11.11 15.22 9.64
CA ILE A 162 -11.81 15.76 8.48
C ILE A 162 -11.47 17.25 8.29
N ALA A 163 -11.50 18.05 9.35
CA ALA A 163 -11.17 19.47 9.29
C ALA A 163 -9.72 19.70 8.83
N ILE A 164 -8.76 18.96 9.40
CA ILE A 164 -7.34 19.05 9.02
C ILE A 164 -7.14 18.56 7.58
N SER A 165 -7.84 17.51 7.16
CA SER A 165 -7.81 17.02 5.76
C SER A 165 -8.25 18.11 4.79
N GLY A 166 -9.35 18.81 5.10
CA GLY A 166 -9.85 19.91 4.28
C GLY A 166 -8.86 21.06 4.16
N ILE A 167 -8.25 21.49 5.27
CA ILE A 167 -7.20 22.53 5.26
C ILE A 167 -6.01 22.11 4.42
N LEU A 168 -5.51 20.89 4.62
CA LEU A 168 -4.36 20.37 3.87
C LEU A 168 -4.64 20.22 2.38
N MET A 169 -5.84 19.78 2.02
CA MET A 169 -6.28 19.72 0.62
C MET A 169 -6.34 21.12 -0.01
N GLY A 170 -6.85 22.12 0.73
CA GLY A 170 -6.83 23.52 0.28
C GLY A 170 -5.41 24.04 0.03
N ILE A 171 -4.48 23.80 0.97
CA ILE A 171 -3.07 24.18 0.81
C ILE A 171 -2.43 23.44 -0.37
N PHE A 172 -2.71 22.15 -0.54
CA PHE A 172 -2.23 21.35 -1.67
C PHE A 172 -2.64 21.97 -3.00
N VAL A 173 -3.91 22.37 -3.15
CA VAL A 173 -4.42 23.00 -4.36
C VAL A 173 -3.73 24.32 -4.63
N ILE A 174 -3.64 25.19 -3.62
CA ILE A 174 -3.01 26.52 -3.74
C ILE A 174 -1.56 26.36 -4.18
N VAL A 175 -0.78 25.52 -3.49
CA VAL A 175 0.64 25.30 -3.83
C VAL A 175 0.76 24.69 -5.21
N THR A 176 -0.02 23.67 -5.55
CA THR A 176 0.03 23.03 -6.87
C THR A 176 -0.32 24.03 -7.98
N TYR A 177 -1.31 24.88 -7.77
CA TYR A 177 -1.67 25.93 -8.72
C TYR A 177 -0.55 26.97 -8.89
N ILE A 178 0.01 27.51 -7.79
CA ILE A 178 1.13 28.47 -7.81
C ILE A 178 2.36 27.86 -8.51
N THR A 179 2.67 26.60 -8.25
CA THR A 179 3.84 25.92 -8.85
C THR A 179 3.70 25.74 -10.35
N ARG A 180 2.46 25.65 -10.87
CA ARG A 180 2.17 25.64 -12.31
C ARG A 180 2.28 27.01 -12.96
N LEU A 181 2.16 28.09 -12.19
CA LEU A 181 2.28 29.48 -12.66
C LEU A 181 3.70 30.04 -12.56
N THR A 182 4.53 29.48 -11.68
CA THR A 182 5.89 29.98 -11.40
C THR A 182 6.98 29.25 -12.17
N LEU A 183 8.22 29.76 -12.07
CA LEU A 183 9.42 29.14 -12.66
C LEU A 183 9.65 27.69 -12.20
N ALA A 184 9.04 27.28 -11.09
CA ALA A 184 9.03 25.90 -10.60
C ALA A 184 8.56 24.89 -11.66
N LYS A 185 7.65 25.29 -12.56
CA LYS A 185 7.20 24.48 -13.70
C LYS A 185 8.34 24.09 -14.64
N PHE A 186 9.27 25.01 -14.92
CA PHE A 186 10.39 24.75 -15.85
C PHE A 186 11.42 23.81 -15.25
N ILE A 187 11.69 23.97 -13.95
CA ILE A 187 12.56 23.06 -13.17
C ILE A 187 11.89 21.69 -13.00
N GLY A 188 10.57 21.60 -13.19
CA GLY A 188 9.78 20.38 -13.05
C GLY A 188 9.64 19.95 -11.59
N LEU A 189 9.47 20.94 -10.70
CA LEU A 189 9.15 20.69 -9.30
C LEU A 189 7.66 20.36 -9.18
N ASN A 190 7.37 19.14 -8.76
CA ASN A 190 6.02 18.66 -8.49
C ASN A 190 5.88 18.50 -6.97
N PHE A 191 5.44 19.56 -6.30
CA PHE A 191 5.26 19.55 -4.84
C PHE A 191 4.16 18.58 -4.37
N GLU A 192 3.34 18.08 -5.29
CA GLU A 192 2.33 17.04 -5.06
C GLU A 192 2.90 15.85 -4.26
N TYR A 193 4.12 15.40 -4.59
CA TYR A 193 4.78 14.30 -3.87
C TYR A 193 5.05 14.62 -2.39
N VAL A 194 5.45 15.87 -2.08
CA VAL A 194 5.69 16.31 -0.70
C VAL A 194 4.39 16.25 0.09
N PHE A 195 3.27 16.71 -0.50
CA PHE A 195 1.96 16.62 0.13
C PHE A 195 1.49 15.18 0.32
N TYR A 196 1.68 14.29 -0.66
CA TYR A 196 1.34 12.88 -0.51
C TYR A 196 2.11 12.24 0.66
N ILE A 197 3.40 12.58 0.84
CA ILE A 197 4.18 12.17 2.01
C ILE A 197 3.60 12.76 3.31
N ILE A 198 3.18 14.03 3.32
CA ILE A 198 2.54 14.67 4.48
C ILE A 198 1.20 13.99 4.82
N PHE A 199 0.39 13.65 3.82
CA PHE A 199 -0.86 12.93 4.02
C PHE A 199 -0.60 11.55 4.64
N ALA A 200 0.44 10.85 4.18
CA ALA A 200 0.88 9.58 4.77
C ALA A 200 1.36 9.73 6.22
N TYR A 201 2.05 10.83 6.52
CA TYR A 201 2.54 11.11 7.88
C TYR A 201 1.39 11.31 8.88
N LEU A 202 0.40 12.11 8.50
CA LEU A 202 -0.70 12.51 9.37
C LEU A 202 -1.81 11.45 9.46
N PHE A 203 -2.28 10.93 8.33
CA PHE A 203 -3.49 10.12 8.27
C PHE A 203 -3.25 8.62 8.13
N ARG A 204 -2.07 8.21 7.62
CA ARG A 204 -1.66 6.83 7.36
C ARG A 204 -2.54 6.09 6.35
N TYR A 205 -1.92 5.14 5.63
CA TYR A 205 -2.56 4.10 4.81
C TYR A 205 -3.80 4.59 4.04
N PHE A 206 -4.99 4.07 4.38
CA PHE A 206 -6.24 4.29 3.67
C PHE A 206 -6.72 5.73 3.74
N LYS A 207 -6.74 6.36 4.92
CA LYS A 207 -7.18 7.77 5.07
C LYS A 207 -6.29 8.71 4.25
N GLY A 208 -4.97 8.53 4.34
CA GLY A 208 -4.03 9.31 3.55
C GLY A 208 -4.19 9.07 2.05
N THR A 209 -4.44 7.82 1.65
CA THR A 209 -4.60 7.43 0.24
C THR A 209 -5.86 8.06 -0.33
N PHE A 210 -6.98 7.99 0.39
CA PHE A 210 -8.22 8.64 0.02
C PHE A 210 -8.03 10.15 -0.15
N LEU A 211 -7.36 10.80 0.81
CA LEU A 211 -7.07 12.24 0.72
C LEU A 211 -6.17 12.58 -0.47
N ALA A 212 -5.17 11.77 -0.78
CA ALA A 212 -4.28 11.97 -1.91
C ALA A 212 -5.01 11.84 -3.25
N ILE A 213 -5.84 10.81 -3.41
CA ILE A 213 -6.69 10.63 -4.61
C ILE A 213 -7.69 11.78 -4.74
N ALA A 214 -8.37 12.15 -3.65
CA ALA A 214 -9.34 13.23 -3.66
C ALA A 214 -8.67 14.56 -4.06
N SER A 215 -7.47 14.82 -3.55
CA SER A 215 -6.68 16.01 -3.90
C SER A 215 -6.26 16.00 -5.38
N ASP A 216 -5.82 14.85 -5.90
CA ASP A 216 -5.44 14.67 -7.32
C ASP A 216 -6.64 14.88 -8.27
N ILE A 217 -7.80 14.32 -7.94
CA ILE A 217 -9.03 14.52 -8.72
C ILE A 217 -9.46 15.99 -8.66
N LEU A 218 -9.39 16.62 -7.48
CA LEU A 218 -9.82 18.00 -7.30
C LEU A 218 -8.92 18.98 -8.07
N ILE A 219 -7.61 18.76 -8.15
CA ILE A 219 -6.75 19.59 -9.01
C ILE A 219 -7.08 19.41 -10.50
N LEU A 220 -7.41 18.18 -10.95
CA LEU A 220 -7.86 17.94 -12.32
C LEU A 220 -9.21 18.64 -12.59
N LEU A 221 -10.13 18.61 -11.63
CA LEU A 221 -11.41 19.28 -11.71
C LEU A 221 -11.24 20.80 -11.85
N ILE A 222 -10.49 21.43 -10.94
CA ILE A 222 -10.25 22.89 -10.94
C ILE A 222 -9.54 23.34 -12.22
N THR A 223 -8.63 22.53 -12.75
CA THR A 223 -7.91 22.86 -13.98
C THR A 223 -8.68 22.53 -15.26
N GLY A 224 -9.91 22.03 -15.17
CA GLY A 224 -10.74 21.65 -16.32
C GLY A 224 -10.20 20.45 -17.11
N ARG A 225 -9.37 19.61 -16.47
CA ARG A 225 -8.67 18.47 -17.09
C ARG A 225 -9.19 17.12 -16.60
N LEU A 226 -10.41 17.06 -16.09
CA LEU A 226 -10.99 15.82 -15.59
C LEU A 226 -11.05 14.73 -16.68
N GLY A 227 -11.28 15.11 -17.94
CA GLY A 227 -11.26 14.20 -19.09
C GLY A 227 -9.88 13.63 -19.43
N THR A 228 -8.81 14.13 -18.80
CA THR A 228 -7.45 13.58 -18.94
C THR A 228 -7.06 12.70 -17.75
N TRP A 229 -8.03 12.24 -16.96
CA TRP A 229 -7.77 11.28 -15.90
C TRP A 229 -7.33 9.95 -16.48
N TYR A 230 -6.23 9.40 -15.98
CA TYR A 230 -5.70 8.12 -16.43
C TYR A 230 -5.24 7.29 -15.23
N TRP A 231 -5.69 6.04 -15.18
CA TRP A 231 -5.52 5.16 -14.02
C TRP A 231 -4.05 4.98 -13.61
N ALA A 232 -3.12 4.92 -14.57
CA ALA A 232 -1.70 4.75 -14.25
C ALA A 232 -1.12 5.97 -13.53
N TYR A 233 -1.65 7.17 -13.80
CA TYR A 233 -1.32 8.37 -13.02
C TYR A 233 -2.06 8.39 -11.69
N ALA A 234 -3.30 7.93 -11.62
CA ALA A 234 -4.06 7.84 -10.38
C ALA A 234 -3.42 6.88 -9.35
N LEU A 235 -2.62 5.89 -9.80
CA LEU A 235 -1.85 5.02 -8.91
C LEU A 235 -0.68 5.71 -8.20
N VAL A 236 -0.17 6.82 -8.74
CA VAL A 236 0.96 7.57 -8.16
C VAL A 236 0.70 8.01 -6.72
N PRO A 237 -0.37 8.78 -6.40
CA PRO A 237 -0.65 9.19 -5.03
C PRO A 237 -0.82 8.00 -4.07
N ILE A 238 -1.43 6.91 -4.55
CA ILE A 238 -1.65 5.69 -3.77
C ILE A 238 -0.32 5.05 -3.36
N MET A 239 0.57 4.84 -4.33
CA MET A 239 1.88 4.24 -4.07
C MET A 239 2.71 5.09 -3.11
N VAL A 240 2.74 6.41 -3.30
CA VAL A 240 3.49 7.32 -2.43
C VAL A 240 2.99 7.25 -0.99
N VAL A 241 1.67 7.30 -0.80
CA VAL A 241 1.09 7.29 0.55
C VAL A 241 1.30 5.96 1.25
N ILE A 242 1.04 4.84 0.59
CA ILE A 242 1.21 3.51 1.20
C ILE A 242 2.67 3.29 1.57
N TYR A 243 3.59 3.54 0.63
CA TYR A 243 5.02 3.39 0.86
C TYR A 243 5.52 4.27 2.02
N SER A 244 5.12 5.54 2.02
CA SER A 244 5.52 6.49 3.06
C SER A 244 4.91 6.16 4.43
N SER A 245 3.69 5.62 4.47
CA SER A 245 3.04 5.19 5.71
C SER A 245 3.80 4.05 6.38
N VAL A 246 4.24 3.05 5.59
CA VAL A 246 5.08 1.95 6.09
C VAL A 246 6.39 2.49 6.65
N PHE A 247 7.03 3.41 5.92
CA PHE A 247 8.29 4.03 6.35
C PHE A 247 8.14 4.75 7.70
N PHE A 248 7.06 5.52 7.87
CA PHE A 248 6.82 6.24 9.11
C PHE A 248 6.39 5.34 10.28
N ASP A 249 5.79 4.17 10.02
CA ASP A 249 5.49 3.20 11.07
C ASP A 249 6.76 2.57 11.65
N VAL A 250 7.78 2.36 10.82
CA VAL A 250 9.11 1.98 11.31
C VAL A 250 9.73 3.15 12.09
N PHE A 251 9.57 4.36 11.55
CA PHE A 251 10.10 5.59 12.16
C PHE A 251 9.68 5.80 13.61
N GLU A 252 8.38 5.70 13.86
CA GLU A 252 7.80 5.99 15.17
C GLU A 252 8.12 4.91 16.23
N LYS A 253 8.49 3.69 15.81
CA LYS A 253 8.76 2.57 16.73
C LYS A 253 10.17 2.58 17.29
N ASN A 254 11.19 2.77 16.47
CA ASN A 254 12.59 2.69 16.92
C ASN A 254 13.54 3.48 16.01
N LYS A 255 14.20 4.51 16.58
CA LYS A 255 15.11 5.41 15.86
C LYS A 255 16.23 4.67 15.12
N THR A 256 16.86 3.69 15.74
CA THR A 256 17.97 2.93 15.16
C THR A 256 17.49 2.05 14.00
N VAL A 257 16.39 1.33 14.20
CA VAL A 257 15.77 0.49 13.15
C VAL A 257 15.34 1.35 11.96
N SER A 258 14.87 2.57 12.23
CA SER A 258 14.46 3.53 11.19
C SER A 258 15.62 3.93 10.28
N VAL A 259 16.79 4.19 10.85
CA VAL A 259 17.98 4.55 10.09
C VAL A 259 18.47 3.36 9.26
N ILE A 260 18.48 2.16 9.82
CA ILE A 260 18.83 0.94 9.08
C ILE A 260 17.86 0.73 7.91
N TYR A 261 16.55 0.81 8.20
CA TYR A 261 15.49 0.67 7.19
C TYR A 261 15.60 1.75 6.10
N SER A 262 15.95 2.99 6.45
CA SER A 262 16.17 4.09 5.50
C SER A 262 17.27 3.75 4.48
N ASN A 263 18.38 3.19 4.95
CA ASN A 263 19.48 2.76 4.09
C ASN A 263 19.08 1.57 3.21
N LEU A 264 18.41 0.56 3.80
CA LEU A 264 17.92 -0.61 3.05
C LEU A 264 16.92 -0.21 1.96
N ALA A 265 16.01 0.71 2.26
CA ALA A 265 15.03 1.23 1.31
C ALA A 265 15.69 1.92 0.12
N LEU A 266 16.76 2.69 0.33
CA LEU A 266 17.52 3.32 -0.75
C LEU A 266 18.28 2.30 -1.59
N ILE A 267 18.95 1.34 -0.95
CA ILE A 267 19.66 0.26 -1.66
C ILE A 267 18.66 -0.51 -2.53
N ALA A 268 17.50 -0.88 -1.98
CA ALA A 268 16.44 -1.56 -2.73
C ALA A 268 15.91 -0.72 -3.90
N ALA A 269 15.73 0.60 -3.72
CA ALA A 269 15.30 1.51 -4.77
C ALA A 269 16.31 1.57 -5.93
N PHE A 270 17.60 1.69 -5.63
CA PHE A 270 18.64 1.74 -6.66
C PHE A 270 18.89 0.38 -7.32
N ILE A 271 18.82 -0.74 -6.59
CA ILE A 271 18.87 -2.09 -7.20
C ILE A 271 17.70 -2.23 -8.19
N SER A 272 16.49 -1.87 -7.77
CA SER A 272 15.30 -1.94 -8.64
C SER A 272 15.45 -1.07 -9.89
N LEU A 273 15.98 0.15 -9.73
CA LEU A 273 16.28 1.04 -10.84
C LEU A 273 17.29 0.44 -11.81
N THR A 274 18.39 -0.11 -11.31
CA THR A 274 19.44 -0.74 -12.12
C THR A 274 18.89 -1.94 -12.88
N VAL A 275 18.10 -2.78 -12.22
CA VAL A 275 17.45 -3.94 -12.86
C VAL A 275 16.53 -3.48 -13.99
N VAL A 276 15.64 -2.51 -13.72
CA VAL A 276 14.74 -1.96 -14.76
C VAL A 276 15.54 -1.33 -15.89
N PHE A 277 16.60 -0.59 -15.59
CA PHE A 277 17.46 0.01 -16.60
C PHE A 277 18.12 -1.03 -17.49
N ILE A 278 18.69 -2.10 -16.93
CA ILE A 278 19.31 -3.19 -17.69
C ILE A 278 18.29 -3.87 -18.60
N PHE A 279 17.11 -4.23 -18.07
CA PHE A 279 16.05 -4.86 -18.86
C PHE A 279 15.58 -3.96 -20.02
N GLN A 280 15.39 -2.67 -19.76
CA GLN A 280 14.95 -1.72 -20.80
C GLN A 280 16.06 -1.41 -21.81
N ALA A 281 17.31 -1.36 -21.38
CA ALA A 281 18.46 -1.15 -22.26
C ALA A 281 18.66 -2.35 -23.20
N GLN A 282 18.53 -3.58 -22.69
CA GLN A 282 18.57 -4.79 -23.50
C GLN A 282 17.42 -4.83 -24.51
N ALA A 283 16.20 -4.52 -24.06
CA ALA A 283 15.03 -4.45 -24.93
C ALA A 283 15.18 -3.41 -26.04
N ALA A 284 15.77 -2.25 -25.74
CA ALA A 284 16.02 -1.19 -26.71
C ALA A 284 17.14 -1.53 -27.71
N ALA A 285 18.08 -2.41 -27.35
CA ALA A 285 19.24 -2.76 -28.19
C ALA A 285 18.92 -3.76 -29.30
N GLY A 286 17.84 -4.54 -29.15
CA GLY A 286 17.50 -5.66 -30.05
C GLY A 286 18.59 -6.76 -30.08
N LEU A 287 18.33 -7.85 -30.81
CA LEU A 287 19.26 -9.00 -30.97
C LEU A 287 20.63 -8.62 -31.57
N ASN A 288 20.75 -7.44 -32.19
CA ASN A 288 21.96 -7.00 -32.89
C ASN A 288 22.78 -5.92 -32.14
N GLY A 289 22.50 -5.71 -30.84
CA GLY A 289 23.35 -4.89 -29.96
C GLY A 289 23.43 -3.39 -30.29
N LYS A 290 22.54 -2.87 -31.15
CA LYS A 290 22.54 -1.46 -31.56
C LYS A 290 21.16 -0.85 -31.31
N ILE A 291 21.09 -0.03 -30.27
CA ILE A 291 19.90 0.74 -29.89
C ILE A 291 19.59 1.76 -31.00
N LYS A 292 18.63 1.44 -31.88
CA LYS A 292 18.16 2.35 -32.93
C LYS A 292 16.95 3.14 -32.42
N ILE A 293 17.13 4.43 -32.15
CA ILE A 293 16.03 5.35 -31.86
C ILE A 293 15.63 6.04 -33.18
N SER A 294 14.32 6.08 -33.47
CA SER A 294 13.79 6.81 -34.63
C SER A 294 14.19 8.29 -34.59
N GLN A 295 14.49 8.84 -35.77
CA GLN A 295 15.15 10.13 -36.05
C GLN A 295 14.50 11.39 -35.47
N VAL A 296 13.40 11.30 -34.72
CA VAL A 296 12.62 12.44 -34.21
C VAL A 296 13.37 13.28 -33.17
N PHE A 297 14.41 12.73 -32.51
CA PHE A 297 15.18 13.45 -31.47
C PHE A 297 16.69 13.57 -31.75
N GLY A 298 17.18 13.21 -32.94
CA GLY A 298 18.60 13.35 -33.31
C GLY A 298 19.61 12.51 -32.51
N LEU A 299 19.19 11.80 -31.46
CA LEU A 299 20.04 10.96 -30.62
C LEU A 299 20.04 9.52 -31.15
N ARG A 300 21.16 9.12 -31.77
CA ARG A 300 21.28 7.88 -32.57
C ARG A 300 21.47 6.60 -31.74
N SER A 301 21.77 6.71 -30.45
CA SER A 301 21.87 5.60 -29.51
C SER A 301 21.68 6.09 -28.07
N ILE A 302 21.09 5.27 -27.20
CA ILE A 302 21.18 5.51 -25.76
C ILE A 302 22.64 5.27 -25.40
N SER A 303 23.33 6.33 -25.03
CA SER A 303 24.73 6.23 -24.70
C SER A 303 24.91 5.50 -23.37
N LEU A 304 25.91 4.62 -23.32
CA LEU A 304 26.46 4.00 -22.09
C LEU A 304 26.66 5.04 -20.96
N TRP A 305 26.90 6.31 -21.33
CA TRP A 305 26.94 7.47 -20.43
C TRP A 305 25.71 7.63 -19.53
N VAL A 306 24.51 7.28 -19.97
CA VAL A 306 23.28 7.39 -19.16
C VAL A 306 23.30 6.40 -18.00
N GLY A 307 23.72 5.16 -18.27
CA GLY A 307 23.88 4.13 -17.24
C GLY A 307 24.96 4.52 -16.24
N ILE A 308 26.10 5.02 -16.73
CA ILE A 308 27.18 5.54 -15.87
C ILE A 308 26.65 6.68 -14.98
N LEU A 309 25.95 7.66 -15.56
CA LEU A 309 25.39 8.79 -14.81
C LEU A 309 24.44 8.32 -13.71
N LEU A 310 23.56 7.37 -14.01
CA LEU A 310 22.65 6.77 -13.02
C LEU A 310 23.39 6.07 -11.88
N MET A 311 24.45 5.31 -12.18
CA MET A 311 25.26 4.63 -11.17
C MET A 311 26.03 5.63 -10.31
N ILE A 312 26.56 6.71 -10.89
CA ILE A 312 27.21 7.80 -10.15
C ILE A 312 26.19 8.46 -9.21
N LEU A 313 25.00 8.79 -9.69
CA LEU A 313 23.95 9.39 -8.87
C LEU A 313 23.50 8.49 -7.72
N ALA A 314 23.38 7.19 -7.97
CA ALA A 314 23.09 6.19 -6.95
C ALA A 314 24.21 6.14 -5.90
N ALA A 315 25.47 6.08 -6.34
CA ALA A 315 26.63 6.06 -5.46
C ALA A 315 26.71 7.33 -4.59
N ILE A 316 26.55 8.52 -5.18
CA ILE A 316 26.55 9.79 -4.44
C ILE A 316 25.42 9.81 -3.41
N SER A 317 24.21 9.41 -3.80
CA SER A 317 23.06 9.38 -2.89
C SER A 317 23.31 8.44 -1.70
N LEU A 318 23.86 7.25 -1.97
CA LEU A 318 24.22 6.27 -0.93
C LEU A 318 25.32 6.79 0.00
N ILE A 319 26.39 7.40 -0.55
CA ILE A 319 27.48 8.01 0.22
C ILE A 319 26.93 9.11 1.13
N ILE A 320 26.07 10.00 0.61
CA ILE A 320 25.43 11.05 1.40
C ILE A 320 24.65 10.44 2.56
N THR A 321 23.78 9.46 2.32
CA THR A 321 23.05 8.80 3.41
C THR A 321 23.96 8.09 4.41
N TRP A 322 25.06 7.51 3.95
CA TRP A 322 25.98 6.79 4.83
C TRP A 322 26.74 7.76 5.74
N ILE A 323 27.20 8.89 5.19
CA ILE A 323 27.82 9.99 5.97
C ILE A 323 26.82 10.52 7.00
N LEU A 324 25.58 10.80 6.60
CA LEU A 324 24.54 11.31 7.51
C LEU A 324 24.20 10.29 8.61
N THR A 325 24.14 9.01 8.26
CA THR A 325 23.91 7.90 9.19
C THR A 325 25.05 7.80 10.21
N PHE A 326 26.30 7.86 9.74
CA PHE A 326 27.48 7.87 10.61
C PHE A 326 27.49 9.07 11.55
N LEU A 327 27.21 10.28 11.02
CA LEU A 327 27.11 11.49 11.83
C LEU A 327 25.97 11.42 12.86
N PHE A 328 24.84 10.79 12.50
CA PHE A 328 23.74 10.54 13.44
C PHE A 328 24.19 9.64 14.58
N PHE A 329 24.83 8.49 14.32
CA PHE A 329 25.30 7.61 15.39
C PHE A 329 26.38 8.26 16.27
N LYS A 330 27.24 9.11 15.69
CA LYS A 330 28.28 9.83 16.43
C LYS A 330 27.73 10.97 17.30
N LYS A 331 26.80 11.77 16.79
CA LYS A 331 26.31 13.00 17.47
C LYS A 331 24.96 12.85 18.17
N GLN A 332 24.21 11.81 17.84
CA GLN A 332 22.86 11.50 18.35
C GLN A 332 21.85 12.68 18.29
N LYS A 333 22.03 13.61 17.34
CA LYS A 333 21.12 14.76 17.16
C LYS A 333 19.84 14.34 16.42
N GLU A 334 18.66 14.68 16.97
CA GLU A 334 17.37 14.37 16.32
C GLU A 334 17.21 15.02 14.94
N GLN A 335 17.77 16.22 14.73
CA GLN A 335 17.73 16.89 13.44
C GLN A 335 18.40 16.05 12.34
N LEU A 336 19.51 15.36 12.65
CA LEU A 336 20.18 14.48 11.70
C LEU A 336 19.32 13.26 11.37
N LEU A 337 18.60 12.72 12.36
CA LEU A 337 17.66 11.63 12.16
C LEU A 337 16.55 12.02 11.18
N TYR A 338 15.91 13.17 11.40
CA TYR A 338 14.85 13.66 10.51
C TYR A 338 15.39 13.90 9.08
N TYR A 339 16.63 14.38 8.96
CA TYR A 339 17.26 14.59 7.65
C TYR A 339 17.56 13.26 6.93
N VAL A 340 18.14 12.26 7.61
CA VAL A 340 18.41 10.93 7.05
C VAL A 340 17.12 10.30 6.53
N ILE A 341 16.07 10.33 7.34
CA ILE A 341 14.77 9.75 6.99
C ILE A 341 14.11 10.50 5.85
N SER A 342 14.07 11.83 5.92
CA SER A 342 13.46 12.65 4.86
C SER A 342 14.18 12.47 3.53
N PHE A 343 15.52 12.41 3.56
CA PHE A 343 16.32 12.20 2.36
C PHE A 343 16.10 10.82 1.78
N ALA A 344 16.16 9.77 2.60
CA ALA A 344 15.93 8.41 2.15
C ALA A 344 14.52 8.21 1.61
N LEU A 345 13.51 8.74 2.30
CA LEU A 345 12.11 8.67 1.89
C LEU A 345 11.86 9.43 0.59
N ALA A 346 12.29 10.69 0.49
CA ALA A 346 12.10 11.50 -0.71
C ALA A 346 12.79 10.87 -1.92
N THR A 347 14.04 10.42 -1.75
CA THR A 347 14.81 9.81 -2.84
C THR A 347 14.19 8.49 -3.27
N SER A 348 13.86 7.58 -2.35
CA SER A 348 13.26 6.28 -2.69
C SER A 348 11.88 6.44 -3.36
N VAL A 349 11.03 7.34 -2.87
CA VAL A 349 9.76 7.68 -3.52
C VAL A 349 9.98 8.18 -4.94
N VAL A 350 10.91 9.12 -5.13
CA VAL A 350 11.22 9.66 -6.46
C VAL A 350 11.76 8.57 -7.39
N VAL A 351 12.63 7.68 -6.92
CA VAL A 351 13.15 6.57 -7.72
C VAL A 351 12.03 5.62 -8.14
N PHE A 352 11.24 5.09 -7.20
CA PHE A 352 10.17 4.14 -7.54
C PHE A 352 9.07 4.75 -8.40
N VAL A 353 8.55 5.90 -7.98
CA VAL A 353 7.33 6.46 -8.56
C VAL A 353 7.65 7.33 -9.76
N ARG A 354 8.74 8.09 -9.73
CA ARG A 354 9.06 9.06 -10.78
C ARG A 354 10.02 8.50 -11.82
N TRP A 355 11.06 7.76 -11.41
CA TRP A 355 12.05 7.24 -12.36
C TRP A 355 11.63 5.91 -12.97
N ILE A 356 11.10 4.99 -12.15
CA ILE A 356 10.67 3.68 -12.64
C ILE A 356 9.24 3.74 -13.20
N TRP A 357 8.26 4.17 -12.41
CA TRP A 357 6.86 4.17 -12.87
C TRP A 357 6.54 5.33 -13.82
N GLY A 358 7.11 6.52 -13.58
CA GLY A 358 6.81 7.74 -14.30
C GLY A 358 6.92 7.65 -15.85
N PRO A 359 8.03 7.14 -16.43
CA PRO A 359 8.17 7.04 -17.88
C PRO A 359 7.15 6.09 -18.50
N TYR A 360 6.84 4.98 -17.83
CA TYR A 360 5.81 4.04 -18.27
C TYR A 360 4.43 4.71 -18.29
N ALA A 361 4.04 5.35 -17.19
CA ALA A 361 2.77 6.05 -17.08
C ALA A 361 2.65 7.16 -18.12
N PHE A 362 3.73 7.93 -18.35
CA PHE A 362 3.77 8.98 -19.36
C PHE A 362 3.55 8.46 -20.78
N ILE A 363 4.27 7.42 -21.19
CA ILE A 363 4.14 6.87 -22.54
C ILE A 363 2.72 6.35 -22.76
N LYS A 364 2.20 5.53 -21.84
CA LYS A 364 0.84 4.97 -21.97
C LYS A 364 -0.25 6.04 -21.94
N TYR A 365 -0.07 7.10 -21.16
CA TYR A 365 -1.00 8.23 -21.16
C TYR A 365 -1.02 9.00 -22.48
N TYR A 366 0.14 9.25 -23.09
CA TYR A 366 0.19 9.91 -24.39
C TYR A 366 -0.40 9.05 -25.52
N MET A 367 -0.26 7.71 -25.42
CA MET A 367 -0.98 6.78 -26.30
C MET A 367 -2.49 6.85 -26.06
N TYR A 368 -2.93 6.87 -24.80
CA TYR A 368 -4.36 7.01 -24.43
C TYR A 368 -4.99 8.30 -24.99
N LEU A 369 -4.25 9.41 -24.98
CA LEU A 369 -4.69 10.68 -25.57
C LEU A 369 -4.61 10.72 -27.11
N GLY A 370 -4.19 9.64 -27.78
CA GLY A 370 -4.00 9.59 -29.24
C GLY A 370 -2.85 10.47 -29.75
N ARG A 371 -1.96 10.94 -28.86
CA ARG A 371 -0.80 11.78 -29.23
C ARG A 371 0.38 10.95 -29.72
N PHE A 372 0.44 9.68 -29.31
CA PHE A 372 1.35 8.70 -29.88
C PHE A 372 0.55 7.66 -30.68
N PRO A 373 1.11 7.13 -31.78
CA PRO A 373 0.52 6.01 -32.51
C PRO A 373 0.23 4.83 -31.58
N SER A 374 -0.82 4.04 -31.85
CA SER A 374 -1.12 2.82 -31.09
C SER A 374 0.04 1.81 -31.08
N ASN A 375 0.88 1.83 -32.13
CA ASN A 375 2.04 0.96 -32.28
C ASN A 375 3.32 1.54 -31.67
N PHE A 376 3.20 2.54 -30.80
CA PHE A 376 4.35 3.16 -30.14
C PHE A 376 4.94 2.20 -29.09
N ASP A 377 6.09 1.62 -29.40
CA ASP A 377 6.77 0.69 -28.50
C ASP A 377 7.30 1.40 -27.25
N VAL A 378 6.77 1.01 -26.09
CA VAL A 378 7.16 1.55 -24.79
C VAL A 378 8.64 1.29 -24.50
N LYS A 379 9.16 0.11 -24.87
CA LYS A 379 10.50 -0.34 -24.49
C LYS A 379 11.58 0.55 -25.12
N SER A 380 11.48 0.81 -26.42
CA SER A 380 12.47 1.61 -27.15
C SER A 380 12.54 3.08 -26.72
N LYS A 381 11.48 3.64 -26.15
CA LYS A 381 11.39 5.07 -25.78
C LYS A 381 11.41 5.32 -24.28
N TYR A 382 11.26 4.28 -23.46
CA TYR A 382 11.25 4.38 -21.99
C TYR A 382 12.43 5.17 -21.44
N ILE A 383 13.66 4.80 -21.83
CA ILE A 383 14.88 5.46 -21.31
C ILE A 383 14.96 6.92 -21.77
N ALA A 384 14.55 7.22 -23.01
CA ALA A 384 14.56 8.59 -23.53
C ALA A 384 13.62 9.51 -22.72
N VAL A 385 12.47 8.99 -22.26
CA VAL A 385 11.55 9.72 -21.36
C VAL A 385 12.08 9.78 -19.94
N MET A 386 12.76 8.73 -19.47
CA MET A 386 13.30 8.63 -18.11
C MET A 386 14.41 9.64 -17.82
N ILE A 387 15.33 9.86 -18.76
CA ILE A 387 16.50 10.75 -18.59
C ILE A 387 16.12 12.18 -18.13
N PRO A 388 15.27 12.93 -18.84
CA PRO A 388 14.92 14.30 -18.43
C PRO A 388 14.20 14.32 -17.07
N ILE A 389 13.48 13.26 -16.71
CA ILE A 389 12.84 13.13 -15.41
C ILE A 389 13.88 12.99 -14.29
N ILE A 390 14.92 12.18 -14.50
CA ILE A 390 16.03 12.01 -13.55
C ILE A 390 16.78 13.33 -13.36
N ILE A 391 17.14 14.02 -14.44
CA ILE A 391 17.89 15.29 -14.38
C ILE A 391 17.12 16.33 -13.55
N LYS A 392 15.82 16.50 -13.81
CA LYS A 392 14.95 17.41 -13.02
C LYS A 392 14.86 16.99 -11.55
N SER A 393 14.96 15.70 -11.27
CA SER A 393 14.89 15.16 -9.91
C SER A 393 16.14 15.48 -9.08
N LEU A 394 17.28 15.79 -9.70
CA LEU A 394 18.51 16.18 -8.98
C LEU A 394 18.32 17.46 -8.16
N VAL A 395 17.50 18.38 -8.66
CA VAL A 395 17.15 19.60 -7.93
C VAL A 395 15.94 19.34 -7.01
N ALA A 396 14.99 18.52 -7.46
CA ALA A 396 13.78 18.26 -6.71
C ALA A 396 14.02 17.50 -5.39
N VAL A 397 14.89 16.48 -5.39
CA VAL A 397 15.13 15.61 -4.22
C VAL A 397 15.71 16.39 -3.02
N PRO A 398 16.77 17.21 -3.17
CA PRO A 398 17.26 18.05 -2.08
C PRO A 398 16.20 19.02 -1.57
N LEU A 399 15.42 19.64 -2.47
CA LEU A 399 14.36 20.56 -2.09
C LEU A 399 13.25 19.85 -1.30
N TYR A 400 12.81 18.67 -1.75
CA TYR A 400 11.80 17.88 -1.04
C TYR A 400 12.31 17.43 0.32
N THR A 401 13.58 17.01 0.40
CA THR A 401 14.24 16.63 1.66
C THR A 401 14.24 17.80 2.64
N TYR A 402 14.63 18.99 2.17
CA TYR A 402 14.66 20.20 2.98
C TYR A 402 13.27 20.55 3.51
N LEU A 403 12.26 20.57 2.64
CA LEU A 403 10.87 20.86 3.04
C LEU A 403 10.35 19.85 4.04
N LEU A 404 10.52 18.54 3.78
CA LEU A 404 10.06 17.49 4.68
C LEU A 404 10.75 17.59 6.05
N THR A 405 12.06 17.84 6.09
CA THR A 405 12.80 17.97 7.34
C THR A 405 12.28 19.16 8.16
N SER A 406 12.05 20.29 7.51
CA SER A 406 11.51 21.51 8.14
C SER A 406 10.06 21.34 8.61
N LEU A 407 9.24 20.58 7.87
CA LEU A 407 7.82 20.39 8.17
C LEU A 407 7.56 19.26 9.17
N ILE A 408 8.43 18.26 9.29
CA ILE A 408 8.20 17.12 10.20
C ILE A 408 7.98 17.58 11.64
N HIS A 409 8.73 18.57 12.13
CA HIS A 409 8.58 19.06 13.49
C HIS A 409 7.19 19.68 13.78
N PRO A 410 6.72 20.69 13.02
CA PRO A 410 5.37 21.22 13.22
C PRO A 410 4.27 20.18 12.95
N LEU A 411 4.47 19.28 11.98
CA LEU A 411 3.51 18.19 11.72
C LEU A 411 3.41 17.22 12.89
N LYS A 412 4.52 16.91 13.57
CA LYS A 412 4.53 16.07 14.77
C LYS A 412 3.71 16.70 15.90
N LEU A 413 3.85 18.00 16.11
CA LEU A 413 3.06 18.75 17.10
C LEU A 413 1.57 18.74 16.76
N LEU A 414 1.22 18.96 15.48
CA LEU A 414 -0.15 18.93 15.00
C LEU A 414 -0.79 17.54 15.18
N LYS A 415 -0.07 16.48 14.80
CA LYS A 415 -0.50 15.09 14.96
C LYS A 415 -0.76 14.75 16.43
N HIS A 416 0.15 15.12 17.33
CA HIS A 416 -0.01 14.84 18.74
C HIS A 416 -1.23 15.57 19.34
N LYS A 417 -1.34 16.89 19.10
CA LYS A 417 -2.40 17.72 19.70
C LYS A 417 -3.80 17.38 19.18
N PHE A 418 -3.97 17.15 17.87
CA PHE A 418 -5.30 17.12 17.27
C PHE A 418 -5.74 15.75 16.76
N LEU A 419 -4.79 14.83 16.51
CA LEU A 419 -5.09 13.51 15.94
C LEU A 419 -4.98 12.39 16.98
N ILE A 420 -3.94 12.39 17.82
CA ILE A 420 -3.70 11.31 18.79
C ILE A 420 -4.47 11.55 20.10
N VAL A 421 -4.30 12.70 20.76
CA VAL A 421 -4.86 12.94 22.10
C VAL A 421 -6.39 12.81 22.13
N LYS A 422 -7.08 13.31 21.10
CA LYS A 422 -8.55 13.25 21.04
C LYS A 422 -9.09 11.84 20.73
N SER A 423 -8.27 10.95 20.16
CA SER A 423 -8.64 9.55 19.92
C SER A 423 -8.61 8.69 21.19
N SER A 424 -7.82 9.09 22.19
CA SER A 424 -7.70 8.37 23.48
C SER A 424 -8.80 8.72 24.49
N TYR A 425 -9.46 9.88 24.35
CA TYR A 425 -10.59 10.30 25.19
C TYR A 425 -11.96 9.95 24.61
N GLY A 426 -11.99 9.19 23.51
CA GLY A 426 -13.21 8.65 22.91
C GLY A 426 -13.51 7.23 23.40
N TYR A 427 -13.65 7.07 24.71
CA TYR A 427 -14.32 5.95 25.37
C TYR A 427 -15.21 6.49 26.47
#